data_AF-A0A937VRH1-F1
#
_entry.id   AF-A0A937VRH1-F1
#
_cell.length_a   1.000
_cell.length_b   1.000
_cell.length_c   1.000
_cell.angle_alpha   90.00
_cell.angle_beta   90.00
_cell.angle_gamma   90.00
#
_symmetry.space_group_name_H-M   'P 1'
#
loop_
_entity.id
_entity.type
_entity.pdbx_description
1 polymer ?
#
loop_
_entity_poly.entity_id
_entity_poly.type
_entity_poly.pdbx_seq_one_letter_code
_entity_poly.pdbx_strand_id
1 'polypeptide(L)'
;MLSRIAFMEKRSFPLVLKYEDVRSYVFTVGFVALGVFVPWACHQFHLAGPTFLPMQYFVLLAGLLFGWKAGLVVGLLTPLTSYALSGMPVLNVL
;
A
#
# COMPACT_ATOMS: atom_id res chain seq x y z
N MET A 1 1.79 -43.38 -5.81
CA MET A 1 1.39 -42.11 -6.45
C MET A 1 0.57 -41.24 -5.49
N LEU A 2 1.14 -40.77 -4.37
CA LEU A 2 0.43 -39.89 -3.42
C LEU A 2 1.41 -39.01 -2.63
N SER A 3 2.11 -38.12 -3.32
CA SER A 3 3.05 -37.17 -2.71
C SER A 3 2.89 -35.76 -3.27
N ARG A 4 1.64 -35.28 -3.38
CA ARG A 4 1.30 -33.92 -3.84
C ARG A 4 0.23 -33.24 -2.99
N ILE A 5 0.30 -33.32 -1.66
CA ILE A 5 -0.70 -32.67 -0.77
C ILE A 5 -0.08 -31.69 0.24
N ALA A 6 1.24 -31.56 0.33
CA ALA A 6 1.86 -30.66 1.31
C ALA A 6 2.22 -29.25 0.78
N PHE A 7 1.63 -28.77 -0.33
CA PHE A 7 1.88 -27.42 -0.86
C PHE A 7 1.00 -26.33 -0.24
N MET A 8 0.16 -26.68 0.74
CA MET A 8 -0.86 -25.79 1.29
C MET A 8 -0.81 -25.81 2.82
N GLU A 9 0.35 -25.49 3.39
CA GLU A 9 0.32 -24.82 4.69
C GLU A 9 -0.22 -23.42 4.41
N LYS A 10 -1.54 -23.25 4.61
CA LYS A 10 -2.18 -21.95 4.73
C LYS A 10 -1.32 -21.12 5.68
N ARG A 11 -0.48 -20.21 5.17
CA ARG A 11 -0.07 -19.05 5.96
C ARG A 11 -1.31 -18.20 6.10
N SER A 12 -2.07 -18.52 7.14
CA SER A 12 -3.19 -17.76 7.64
C SER A 12 -2.75 -16.31 7.73
N PHE A 13 -3.45 -15.44 7.00
CA PHE A 13 -3.40 -14.00 7.21
C PHE A 13 -3.39 -13.71 8.73
N PRO A 14 -2.58 -12.77 9.26
CA PRO A 14 -1.69 -11.83 8.58
C PRO A 14 -0.20 -12.24 8.68
N LEU A 15 0.54 -11.95 7.61
CA LEU A 15 1.96 -12.27 7.49
C LEU A 15 2.74 -11.08 8.06
N VAL A 16 2.79 -10.97 9.41
CA VAL A 16 3.58 -9.96 10.11
C VAL A 16 5.05 -10.21 9.80
N LEU A 17 5.52 -9.61 8.71
CA LEU A 17 6.90 -9.74 8.28
C LEU A 17 7.76 -8.93 9.22
N LYS A 18 8.75 -9.60 9.83
CA LYS A 18 9.84 -8.88 10.48
C LYS A 18 10.55 -8.03 9.44
N TYR A 19 10.97 -6.83 9.84
CA TYR A 19 11.81 -5.93 9.03
C TYR A 19 13.24 -6.48 8.80
N GLU A 20 13.47 -7.75 9.14
CA GLU A 20 14.69 -8.49 8.85
C GLU A 20 14.65 -9.11 7.45
N ASP A 21 13.45 -9.29 6.88
CA ASP A 21 13.25 -9.93 5.57
C ASP A 21 13.05 -8.87 4.47
N VAL A 22 13.79 -9.00 3.37
CA VAL A 22 13.69 -8.13 2.18
C VAL A 22 12.26 -8.09 1.62
N ARG A 23 11.50 -9.18 1.79
CA ARG A 23 10.09 -9.26 1.34
C ARG A 23 9.23 -8.18 1.98
N SER A 24 9.50 -7.83 3.25
CA SER A 24 8.75 -6.78 3.95
C SER A 24 8.87 -5.42 3.26
N TYR A 25 10.08 -5.09 2.81
CA TYR A 25 10.37 -3.86 2.09
C TYR A 25 9.74 -3.86 0.71
N VAL A 26 9.84 -4.96 -0.03
CA VAL A 26 9.24 -5.09 -1.37
C VAL A 26 7.72 -4.89 -1.31
N PHE A 27 7.04 -5.52 -0.35
CA PHE A 27 5.60 -5.32 -0.16
C PHE A 27 5.30 -3.87 0.25
N THR A 28 6.01 -3.32 1.22
CA THR A 28 5.81 -1.93 1.69
C THR A 28 5.93 -0.93 0.54
N VAL A 29 6.99 -1.02 -0.27
CA VAL A 29 7.18 -0.16 -1.44
C VAL A 29 6.11 -0.42 -2.51
N GLY A 30 5.72 -1.67 -2.72
CA GLY A 30 4.63 -2.02 -3.62
C GLY A 30 3.29 -1.38 -3.22
N PHE A 31 2.96 -1.36 -1.93
CA PHE A 31 1.76 -0.68 -1.42
C PHE A 31 1.84 0.84 -1.54
N VAL A 32 3.01 1.45 -1.37
CA VAL A 32 3.22 2.88 -1.66
C VAL A 32 2.96 3.16 -3.14
N ALA A 33 3.56 2.36 -4.03
CA ALA A 33 3.40 2.53 -5.47
C ALA A 33 1.93 2.36 -5.92
N LEU A 34 1.25 1.31 -5.46
CA LEU A 34 -0.18 1.11 -5.72
C LEU A 34 -1.04 2.23 -5.12
N GLY A 35 -0.69 2.65 -3.90
CA GLY A 35 -1.30 3.75 -3.18
C GLY A 35 -1.32 5.03 -3.98
N VAL A 36 -0.27 5.32 -4.75
CA VAL A 36 -0.19 6.51 -5.61
C VAL A 36 -0.76 6.27 -7.01
N PHE A 37 -0.41 5.14 -7.63
CA PHE A 37 -0.75 4.86 -9.03
C PHE A 37 -2.25 4.70 -9.24
N VAL A 38 -2.96 4.05 -8.33
CA VAL A 38 -4.40 3.81 -8.47
C VAL A 38 -5.20 5.11 -8.46
N PRO A 39 -5.07 6.01 -7.45
CA PRO A 39 -5.74 7.30 -7.50
C PRO A 39 -5.32 8.13 -8.71
N TRP A 40 -4.03 8.13 -9.06
CA TRP A 40 -3.54 8.84 -10.25
C TRP A 40 -4.23 8.35 -11.54
N ALA A 41 -4.37 7.04 -11.71
CA ALA A 41 -5.10 6.46 -12.83
C ALA A 41 -6.60 6.82 -12.78
N CYS A 42 -7.24 6.76 -11.61
CA CYS A 42 -8.66 7.13 -11.44
C CYS A 42 -8.93 8.61 -11.78
N HIS A 43 -7.99 9.51 -11.47
CA HIS A 43 -8.08 10.92 -11.86
C HIS A 43 -8.10 11.09 -13.39
N GLN A 44 -7.35 10.28 -14.13
CA GLN A 44 -7.27 10.39 -15.58
C GLN A 44 -8.59 10.07 -16.30
N PHE A 45 -9.44 9.25 -15.69
CA PHE A 45 -10.73 8.86 -16.26
C PHE A 45 -11.92 9.67 -15.71
N HIS A 46 -11.67 10.76 -14.97
CA HIS A 46 -12.72 11.53 -14.25
C HIS A 46 -13.59 10.66 -13.34
N LEU A 47 -13.09 9.48 -12.94
CA LEU A 47 -13.78 8.55 -12.03
C LEU A 47 -13.65 9.00 -10.56
N ALA A 48 -12.91 10.08 -10.31
CA ALA A 48 -12.59 10.59 -8.99
C ALA A 48 -13.66 11.60 -8.50
N GLY A 49 -14.73 11.06 -7.91
CA GLY A 49 -15.59 11.82 -6.99
C GLY A 49 -15.04 11.82 -5.54
N PRO A 50 -15.58 12.64 -4.63
CA PRO A 50 -15.10 12.81 -3.25
C PRO A 50 -15.29 11.59 -2.31
N THR A 51 -15.77 10.44 -2.80
CA THR A 51 -16.38 9.42 -1.95
C THR A 51 -15.44 8.31 -1.48
N PHE A 52 -14.30 8.09 -2.15
CA PHE A 52 -13.37 7.04 -1.73
C PHE A 52 -11.95 7.55 -1.80
N LEU A 53 -11.30 7.54 -0.64
CA LEU A 53 -9.89 7.82 -0.36
C LEU A 53 -9.05 6.64 -0.89
N PRO A 54 -8.70 6.56 -2.20
CA PRO A 54 -8.21 5.33 -2.82
C PRO A 54 -6.86 4.94 -2.23
N MET A 55 -6.07 5.94 -1.82
CA MET A 55 -4.77 5.75 -1.19
C MET A 55 -4.87 5.02 0.16
N GLN A 56 -5.88 5.36 0.97
CA GLN A 56 -6.02 4.89 2.35
C GLN A 56 -6.33 3.40 2.42
N TYR A 57 -7.01 2.85 1.40
CA TYR A 57 -7.22 1.41 1.29
C TYR A 57 -5.89 0.65 1.24
N PHE A 58 -4.92 1.14 0.48
CA PHE A 58 -3.59 0.52 0.40
C PHE A 58 -2.83 0.66 1.71
N VAL A 59 -2.98 1.76 2.43
CA VAL A 59 -2.38 1.96 3.77
C VAL A 59 -2.96 0.96 4.78
N LEU A 60 -4.29 0.83 4.83
CA LEU A 60 -4.98 -0.08 5.74
C LEU A 60 -4.67 -1.54 5.40
N LEU A 61 -4.65 -1.91 4.12
CA LEU A 61 -4.24 -3.24 3.68
C LEU A 61 -2.79 -3.53 4.04
N ALA A 62 -1.87 -2.58 3.85
CA ALA A 62 -0.48 -2.77 4.27
C ALA A 62 -0.36 -3.02 5.79
N GLY A 63 -1.10 -2.26 6.60
CA GLY A 63 -1.14 -2.42 8.05
C GLY A 63 -1.76 -3.75 8.50
N LEU A 64 -2.86 -4.15 7.87
CA LEU A 64 -3.58 -5.39 8.21
C LEU A 64 -2.80 -6.63 7.79
N LEU A 65 -2.12 -6.59 6.64
CA LEU A 65 -1.46 -7.76 6.05
C LEU A 65 -0.02 -7.93 6.53
N PHE A 66 0.72 -6.84 6.72
CA PHE A 66 2.17 -6.84 7.01
C PHE A 66 2.52 -6.22 8.37
N GLY A 67 1.50 -5.79 9.13
CA GLY A 67 1.65 -5.26 10.48
C GLY A 67 1.68 -3.73 10.54
N TRP A 68 1.48 -3.20 11.76
CA TRP A 68 1.31 -1.77 12.03
C TRP A 68 2.46 -0.90 11.50
N LYS A 69 3.71 -1.38 11.58
CA LYS A 69 4.89 -0.67 11.06
C LYS A 69 4.81 -0.45 9.55
N ALA A 70 4.40 -1.48 8.80
CA ALA A 70 4.22 -1.36 7.35
C ALA A 70 3.09 -0.36 7.03
N GLY A 71 1.96 -0.46 7.74
CA GLY A 71 0.88 0.53 7.61
C GLY A 71 1.34 1.96 7.87
N LEU A 72 2.14 2.21 8.92
CA LEU A 72 2.69 3.53 9.20
C LEU A 72 3.63 4.04 8.10
N VAL A 73 4.56 3.19 7.64
CA VAL A 73 5.51 3.57 6.58
C VAL A 73 4.76 3.87 5.28
N VAL A 74 3.82 3.01 4.88
CA VAL A 74 2.98 3.27 3.69
C VAL A 74 2.14 4.53 3.88
N GLY A 75 1.52 4.72 5.04
CA GLY A 75 0.68 5.88 5.36
C GLY A 75 1.42 7.21 5.32
N LEU A 76 2.71 7.23 5.66
CA LEU A 76 3.54 8.42 5.59
C LEU A 76 4.11 8.64 4.18
N LEU A 77 4.67 7.59 3.57
CA LEU A 77 5.36 7.73 2.28
C LEU A 77 4.40 7.93 1.11
N THR A 78 3.21 7.33 1.14
CA THR A 78 2.22 7.43 0.06
C THR A 78 1.79 8.88 -0.23
N PRO A 79 1.34 9.69 0.75
CA PRO A 79 0.98 11.08 0.50
C PRO A 79 2.19 11.94 0.11
N LEU A 80 3.38 11.71 0.71
CA LEU A 80 4.60 12.44 0.33
C LEU A 80 5.00 12.16 -1.12
N THR A 81 4.93 10.89 -1.54
CA THR A 81 5.24 10.49 -2.91
C THR A 81 4.21 11.05 -3.89
N SER A 82 2.92 11.05 -3.52
CA SER A 82 1.88 11.65 -4.33
C SER A 82 2.03 13.17 -4.46
N TYR A 83 2.38 13.87 -3.38
CA TYR A 83 2.70 15.29 -3.41
C TYR A 83 3.91 15.57 -4.31
N ALA A 84 4.98 14.79 -4.18
CA ALA A 84 6.18 14.93 -5.01
C ALA A 84 5.91 14.73 -6.51
N LEU A 85 4.97 13.84 -6.86
CA LEU A 85 4.61 13.55 -8.26
C LEU A 85 3.56 14.50 -8.84
N SER A 86 2.61 14.97 -8.03
CA SER A 86 1.47 15.78 -8.50
C SER A 86 1.62 17.28 -8.23
N GLY A 87 2.45 17.68 -7.27
CA GLY A 87 2.52 19.05 -6.75
C GLY A 87 1.28 19.48 -5.94
N MET A 88 0.34 18.58 -5.68
CA MET A 88 -0.92 18.84 -4.98
C MET A 88 -0.96 18.18 -3.59
N PRO A 89 -1.59 18.80 -2.57
CA PRO A 89 -2.15 20.14 -2.61
C PRO A 89 -1.05 21.20 -2.54
N VAL A 90 -1.21 22.31 -3.27
CA VAL A 90 -0.28 23.44 -3.22
C VAL A 90 -0.10 23.88 -1.77
N LEU A 91 1.15 23.92 -1.30
CA LEU A 91 1.45 24.39 0.05
C LEU A 91 1.18 25.89 0.09
N ASN A 92 0.04 26.26 0.67
CA ASN A 92 -0.27 27.66 0.93
C ASN A 92 0.49 28.06 2.20
N VAL A 93 1.71 28.55 2.03
CA VAL A 93 2.51 29.10 3.12
C VAL A 93 2.02 30.53 3.34
N LEU A 94 1.28 30.73 4.44
CA LEU A 94 0.91 32.05 4.97
C LEU A 94 1.89 32.47 6.06
#